data_AF-A0A0K2RFN0-F1
#
_entry.id   AF-A0A0K2RFN0-F1
#
_cell.length_a   1.000
_cell.length_b   1.000
_cell.length_c   1.000
_cell.angle_alpha   90.00
_cell.angle_beta   90.00
_cell.angle_gamma   90.00
#
_symmetry.space_group_name_H-M   'P 1'
#
loop_
_entity.id
_entity.type
_entity.pdbx_description
1 polymer ?
#
loop_
_entity_poly.entity_id
_entity_poly.type
_entity_poly.pdbx_seq_one_letter_code
_entity_poly.pdbx_strand_id
1 'polypeptide(L)'
;MLVSPGATRSINLAGLAPNEGQLSVHLRSSGGPVAATIQQSVLRGLTAGGVEVITPGAGAADSQVMTGVDVQDPAAVKSLADKPGFADVVPALQITVPGPVDAVVDVRLYGPNGQRALPGGGAVTAKAGSVTEVPLAGVPAGMYTVSASSDVSFAASSRVTRGLKAEDPVDFAWSPAAVRLGSQHVMAVPQGGTRFLSFGVPTGRATVSYTPVTSDGKVHKAQTVDIAGGTTAVIGVPDKSDGAAVSGYIVSAAGDAAYGALVLGQGDQPGVSVLTIQDGAAGHEKVQVTLGY
;
A
#
# COMPACT_ATOMS: atom_id res chain seq x y z
N MET A 1 8.60 -22.86 -12.87
CA MET A 1 7.49 -23.63 -12.26
C MET A 1 6.29 -23.59 -13.20
N LEU A 2 5.59 -24.70 -13.40
CA LEU A 2 4.44 -24.76 -14.30
C LEU A 2 3.12 -24.61 -13.52
N VAL A 3 2.28 -23.69 -14.00
CA VAL A 3 0.89 -23.49 -13.54
C VAL A 3 -0.01 -23.74 -14.73
N SER A 4 -0.83 -24.79 -14.67
CA SER A 4 -1.78 -25.11 -15.74
C SER A 4 -2.95 -24.09 -15.76
N PRO A 5 -3.63 -23.88 -16.91
CA PRO A 5 -4.81 -23.03 -16.97
C PRO A 5 -5.86 -23.41 -15.92
N GLY A 6 -6.38 -22.42 -15.19
CA GLY A 6 -7.38 -22.63 -14.13
C GLY A 6 -6.86 -23.33 -12.87
N ALA A 7 -5.57 -23.67 -12.80
CA ALA A 7 -4.97 -24.30 -11.64
C ALA A 7 -4.27 -23.28 -10.74
N THR A 8 -4.29 -23.55 -9.43
CA THR A 8 -3.54 -22.78 -8.43
C THR A 8 -2.36 -23.61 -7.93
N ARG A 9 -1.27 -22.94 -7.61
CA ARG A 9 -0.12 -23.55 -6.95
C ARG A 9 0.27 -22.71 -5.73
N SER A 10 0.52 -23.39 -4.62
CA SER A 10 0.98 -22.77 -3.39
C SER A 10 2.45 -23.09 -3.13
N ILE A 11 3.20 -22.10 -2.65
CA ILE A 11 4.62 -22.22 -2.33
C ILE A 11 4.80 -21.75 -0.89
N ASN A 12 5.48 -22.54 -0.06
CA ASN A 12 5.85 -22.10 1.28
C ASN A 12 7.14 -21.27 1.21
N LEU A 13 7.01 -19.94 1.27
CA LEU A 13 8.15 -19.02 1.19
C LEU A 13 9.11 -19.17 2.38
N ALA A 14 8.60 -19.41 3.59
CA ALA A 14 9.43 -19.62 4.78
C ALA A 14 10.29 -20.89 4.67
N GLY A 15 9.83 -21.90 3.92
CA GLY A 15 10.62 -23.08 3.62
C GLY A 15 11.66 -22.88 2.52
N LEU A 16 11.44 -21.92 1.60
CA LEU A 16 12.37 -21.61 0.51
C LEU A 16 13.50 -20.66 0.92
N ALA A 17 13.19 -19.70 1.79
CA ALA A 17 14.14 -18.71 2.30
C ALA A 17 14.24 -18.82 3.84
N PRO A 18 14.71 -19.96 4.37
CA PRO A 18 14.84 -20.12 5.81
C PRO A 18 15.89 -19.14 6.34
N ASN A 19 15.57 -18.47 7.45
CA ASN A 19 16.38 -17.44 8.11
C ASN A 19 16.37 -16.05 7.47
N GLU A 20 15.60 -15.82 6.41
CA GLU A 20 15.38 -14.46 5.90
C GLU A 20 14.31 -13.76 6.72
N GLY A 21 14.69 -12.69 7.42
CA GLY A 21 13.75 -11.88 8.22
C GLY A 21 12.83 -11.00 7.37
N GLN A 22 13.21 -10.76 6.13
CA GLN A 22 12.46 -9.97 5.15
C GLN A 22 12.62 -10.58 3.77
N LEU A 23 11.54 -10.60 2.99
CA LEU A 23 11.55 -11.20 1.66
C LEU A 23 10.76 -10.31 0.70
N SER A 24 11.30 -10.14 -0.49
CA SER A 24 10.60 -9.56 -1.63
C SER A 24 10.50 -10.60 -2.74
N VAL A 25 9.33 -10.71 -3.36
CA VAL A 25 9.05 -11.72 -4.37
C VAL A 25 8.76 -11.05 -5.69
N HIS A 26 9.53 -11.40 -6.70
CA HIS A 26 9.29 -10.99 -8.08
C HIS A 26 8.83 -12.20 -8.89
N LEU A 27 7.59 -12.15 -9.36
CA LEU A 27 7.03 -13.17 -10.23
C LEU A 27 7.07 -12.72 -11.69
N ARG A 28 7.59 -13.59 -12.56
CA ARG A 28 7.51 -13.43 -14.02
C ARG A 28 6.90 -14.67 -14.63
N SER A 29 5.94 -14.49 -15.55
CA SER A 29 5.38 -15.56 -16.38
C SER A 29 5.87 -15.37 -17.81
N SER A 30 6.37 -16.45 -18.43
CA SER A 30 6.69 -16.49 -19.86
C SER A 30 5.55 -17.09 -20.70
N GLY A 31 4.44 -17.49 -20.07
CA GLY A 31 3.27 -18.08 -20.70
C GLY A 31 2.05 -17.16 -20.58
N GLY A 32 0.90 -17.74 -20.21
CA GLY A 32 -0.31 -16.96 -19.93
C GLY A 32 -0.17 -16.05 -18.71
N PRO A 33 -1.05 -15.04 -18.57
CA PRO A 33 -1.13 -14.22 -17.36
C PRO A 33 -1.38 -15.07 -16.13
N VAL A 34 -0.70 -14.73 -15.03
CA VAL A 34 -0.90 -15.35 -13.72
C VAL A 34 -1.17 -14.26 -12.70
N ALA A 35 -2.13 -14.49 -11.81
CA ALA A 35 -2.30 -13.71 -10.60
C ALA A 35 -1.55 -14.41 -9.46
N ALA A 36 -0.94 -13.63 -8.57
CA ALA A 36 -0.29 -14.15 -7.39
C ALA A 36 -0.55 -13.23 -6.19
N THR A 37 -0.72 -13.86 -5.04
CA THR A 37 -0.82 -13.21 -3.74
C THR A 37 0.07 -13.94 -2.76
N ILE A 38 0.49 -13.23 -1.71
CA ILE A 38 1.23 -13.82 -0.59
C ILE A 38 0.37 -13.65 0.65
N GLN A 39 0.02 -14.76 1.28
CA GLN A 39 -0.60 -14.72 2.60
C GLN A 39 0.50 -14.70 3.67
N GLN A 40 0.50 -13.68 4.49
CA GLN A 40 1.35 -13.56 5.66
C GLN A 40 0.49 -13.62 6.92
N SER A 41 0.94 -14.35 7.94
CA SER A 41 0.30 -14.36 9.25
C SER A 41 1.35 -14.20 10.35
N VAL A 42 0.95 -13.54 11.44
CA VAL A 42 1.78 -13.38 12.63
C VAL A 42 1.01 -13.95 13.82
N LEU A 43 1.71 -14.69 14.68
CA LEU A 43 1.16 -15.24 15.92
C LEU A 43 2.11 -14.92 17.07
N ARG A 44 1.55 -14.41 18.18
CA ARG A 44 2.30 -14.04 19.37
C ARG A 44 1.86 -14.93 20.54
N GLY A 45 2.41 -16.15 20.58
CA GLY A 45 1.95 -17.18 21.52
C GLY A 45 0.51 -17.60 21.20
N LEU A 46 -0.44 -17.25 22.06
CA LEU A 46 -1.88 -17.48 21.85
C LEU A 46 -2.62 -16.22 21.35
N THR A 47 -1.93 -15.07 21.31
CA THR A 47 -2.52 -13.81 20.85
C THR A 47 -2.38 -13.70 19.33
N ALA A 48 -3.48 -13.43 18.65
CA ALA A 48 -3.48 -13.24 17.20
C ALA A 48 -2.68 -11.99 16.81
N GLY A 49 -1.77 -12.14 15.85
CA GLY A 49 -0.89 -11.08 15.36
C GLY A 49 -1.25 -10.55 13.97
N GLY A 50 -2.39 -10.96 13.42
CA GLY A 50 -2.90 -10.50 12.13
C GLY A 50 -2.67 -11.48 10.98
N VAL A 51 -3.43 -11.27 9.90
CA VAL A 51 -3.30 -12.00 8.63
C VAL A 51 -3.50 -11.00 7.50
N GLU A 52 -2.55 -10.96 6.58
CA GLU A 52 -2.58 -10.07 5.41
C GLU A 52 -2.44 -10.90 4.12
N VAL A 53 -3.15 -10.47 3.07
CA VAL A 53 -3.05 -11.02 1.72
C VAL A 53 -2.39 -9.97 0.84
N ILE A 54 -1.08 -10.03 0.76
CA ILE A 54 -0.27 -9.11 -0.03
C ILE A 54 -0.60 -9.31 -1.51
N THR A 55 -1.01 -8.23 -2.13
CA THR A 55 -1.22 -8.14 -3.58
C THR A 55 -0.03 -7.43 -4.24
N PRO A 56 0.18 -7.62 -5.56
CA PRO A 56 1.25 -6.91 -6.27
C PRO A 56 1.09 -5.40 -6.17
N GLY A 57 2.18 -4.70 -5.85
CA GLY A 57 2.29 -3.25 -5.99
C GLY A 57 2.76 -2.83 -7.38
N ALA A 58 2.94 -1.52 -7.57
CA ALA A 58 3.64 -0.99 -8.73
C ALA A 58 5.04 -1.65 -8.88
N GLY A 59 5.44 -1.87 -10.14
CA GLY A 59 6.73 -2.46 -10.47
C GLY A 59 7.92 -1.60 -10.03
N ALA A 60 9.12 -2.17 -10.09
CA ALA A 60 10.33 -1.43 -9.75
C ALA A 60 10.52 -0.20 -10.67
N ALA A 61 10.82 0.95 -10.07
CA ALA A 61 10.91 2.26 -10.72
C ALA A 61 11.88 3.16 -9.92
N ASP A 62 12.24 4.31 -10.50
CA ASP A 62 13.05 5.35 -9.86
C ASP A 62 12.28 6.14 -8.79
N SER A 63 10.95 6.04 -8.77
CA SER A 63 10.08 6.64 -7.77
C SER A 63 8.98 5.66 -7.33
N GLN A 64 8.76 5.55 -6.03
CA GLN A 64 7.71 4.75 -5.42
C GLN A 64 6.88 5.61 -4.48
N VAL A 65 5.55 5.45 -4.51
CA VAL A 65 4.63 6.22 -3.67
C VAL A 65 3.64 5.29 -3.00
N MET A 66 3.63 5.26 -1.67
CA MET A 66 2.71 4.47 -0.85
C MET A 66 1.74 5.41 -0.15
N THR A 67 0.45 5.15 -0.25
CA THR A 67 -0.61 5.98 0.35
C THR A 67 -1.39 5.17 1.38
N GLY A 68 -2.06 5.84 2.32
CA GLY A 68 -2.75 5.13 3.39
C GLY A 68 -1.80 4.52 4.42
N VAL A 69 -0.62 5.12 4.60
CA VAL A 69 0.33 4.73 5.65
C VAL A 69 -0.19 5.27 6.98
N ASP A 70 -0.98 4.47 7.67
CA ASP A 70 -1.55 4.76 8.98
C ASP A 70 -0.51 4.53 10.09
N VAL A 71 -0.27 5.54 10.89
CA VAL A 71 0.66 5.52 12.03
C VAL A 71 -0.12 5.79 13.30
N GLN A 72 0.05 4.92 14.30
CA GLN A 72 -0.55 5.08 15.62
C GLN A 72 0.33 5.91 16.56
N ASP A 73 -0.09 6.07 17.82
CA ASP A 73 0.67 6.83 18.82
C ASP A 73 2.11 6.29 18.97
N PRO A 74 3.15 7.10 18.71
CA PRO A 74 4.52 6.60 18.65
C PRO A 74 5.05 6.15 20.01
N ALA A 75 4.56 6.70 21.12
CA ALA A 75 4.99 6.29 22.46
C ALA A 75 4.42 4.91 22.81
N ALA A 76 3.13 4.67 22.51
CA ALA A 76 2.49 3.38 22.67
C ALA A 76 3.10 2.31 21.74
N VAL A 77 3.35 2.64 20.47
CA VAL A 77 4.04 1.74 19.52
C VAL A 77 5.42 1.38 20.05
N LYS A 78 6.21 2.35 20.52
CA LYS A 78 7.53 2.08 21.09
C LYS A 78 7.43 1.16 22.31
N SER A 79 6.52 1.47 23.25
CA SER A 79 6.33 0.66 24.45
C SER A 79 5.94 -0.78 24.14
N LEU A 80 5.16 -0.99 23.06
CA LEU A 80 4.80 -2.32 22.60
C LEU A 80 5.98 -3.02 21.92
N ALA A 81 6.70 -2.31 21.04
CA ALA A 81 7.86 -2.85 20.31
C ALA A 81 9.02 -3.31 21.22
N ASP A 82 9.16 -2.70 22.40
CA ASP A 82 10.13 -3.11 23.42
C ASP A 82 9.78 -4.47 24.07
N LYS A 83 8.57 -5.02 23.84
CA LYS A 83 8.16 -6.35 24.33
C LYS A 83 8.61 -7.47 23.36
N PRO A 84 8.97 -8.66 23.88
CA PRO A 84 9.37 -9.80 23.04
C PRO A 84 8.30 -10.18 22.01
N GLY A 85 8.68 -10.31 20.74
CA GLY A 85 7.78 -10.72 19.66
C GLY A 85 6.92 -9.59 19.06
N PHE A 86 7.19 -8.32 19.40
CA PHE A 86 6.45 -7.16 18.91
C PHE A 86 7.32 -6.17 18.12
N ALA A 87 8.55 -6.53 17.72
CA ALA A 87 9.41 -5.63 16.96
C ALA A 87 8.79 -5.17 15.62
N ASP A 88 7.95 -6.02 15.03
CA ASP A 88 7.23 -5.78 13.78
C ASP A 88 6.01 -4.83 13.93
N VAL A 89 5.66 -4.41 15.15
CA VAL A 89 4.57 -3.43 15.32
C VAL A 89 4.96 -2.01 14.92
N VAL A 90 6.25 -1.74 14.78
CA VAL A 90 6.74 -0.46 14.26
C VAL A 90 6.38 -0.35 12.77
N PRO A 91 5.60 0.66 12.34
CA PRO A 91 5.38 0.90 10.91
C PRO A 91 6.72 1.13 10.21
N ALA A 92 6.87 0.59 9.01
CA ALA A 92 8.16 0.64 8.33
C ALA A 92 8.00 0.63 6.81
N LEU A 93 8.87 1.37 6.13
CA LEU A 93 9.05 1.29 4.69
C LEU A 93 10.03 0.17 4.37
N GLN A 94 9.65 -0.77 3.52
CA GLN A 94 10.55 -1.78 2.96
C GLN A 94 10.89 -1.43 1.51
N ILE A 95 12.19 -1.47 1.20
CA ILE A 95 12.77 -1.12 -0.09
C ILE A 95 13.51 -2.35 -0.61
N THR A 96 13.22 -2.77 -1.83
CA THR A 96 13.96 -3.82 -2.53
C THR A 96 14.67 -3.24 -3.74
N VAL A 97 15.98 -3.43 -3.83
CA VAL A 97 16.75 -3.04 -5.02
C VAL A 97 17.04 -4.30 -5.84
N PRO A 98 16.28 -4.59 -6.91
CA PRO A 98 16.47 -5.81 -7.70
C PRO A 98 17.73 -5.77 -8.58
N GLY A 99 18.30 -4.57 -8.79
CA GLY A 99 19.54 -4.37 -9.55
C GLY A 99 20.79 -4.76 -8.76
N PRO A 100 21.97 -4.77 -9.42
CA PRO A 100 23.23 -5.17 -8.80
C PRO A 100 23.96 -4.03 -8.04
N VAL A 101 23.38 -2.82 -7.99
CA VAL A 101 24.01 -1.62 -7.42
C VAL A 101 23.16 -1.12 -6.26
N ASP A 102 23.80 -0.78 -5.13
CA ASP A 102 23.13 -0.15 -3.98
C ASP A 102 22.42 1.14 -4.41
N ALA A 103 21.22 1.39 -3.88
CA ALA A 103 20.46 2.60 -4.17
C ALA A 103 20.60 3.59 -3.02
N VAL A 104 20.79 4.88 -3.32
CA VAL A 104 20.57 5.97 -2.36
C VAL A 104 19.15 6.49 -2.58
N VAL A 105 18.28 6.24 -1.62
CA VAL A 105 16.85 6.53 -1.71
C VAL A 105 16.53 7.75 -0.84
N ASP A 106 15.97 8.79 -1.44
CA ASP A 106 15.39 9.95 -0.75
C ASP A 106 13.93 9.64 -0.41
N VAL A 107 13.65 9.49 0.89
CA VAL A 107 12.34 9.17 1.45
C VAL A 107 11.75 10.42 2.10
N ARG A 108 10.53 10.74 1.68
CA ARG A 108 9.72 11.84 2.20
C ARG A 108 8.39 11.33 2.69
N LEU A 109 7.93 11.88 3.80
CA LEU A 109 6.65 11.55 4.41
C LEU A 109 5.76 12.78 4.37
N TYR A 110 4.56 12.66 3.81
CA TYR A 110 3.60 13.75 3.66
C TYR A 110 2.35 13.44 4.46
N GLY A 111 1.93 14.36 5.31
CA GLY A 111 0.64 14.32 6.00
C GLY A 111 -0.33 15.36 5.46
N PRO A 112 -1.50 15.53 6.09
CA PRO A 112 -2.47 16.54 5.69
C PRO A 112 -1.94 17.98 5.76
N ASN A 113 -0.98 18.22 6.64
CA ASN A 113 -0.41 19.55 6.91
C ASN A 113 0.97 19.76 6.27
N GLY A 114 1.33 18.96 5.25
CA GLY A 114 2.62 19.05 4.56
C GLY A 114 3.60 17.95 4.91
N GLN A 115 4.87 18.16 4.53
CA GLN A 115 5.95 17.23 4.77
C GLN A 115 6.27 17.11 6.26
N ARG A 116 6.43 15.87 6.72
CA ARG A 116 6.93 15.51 8.04
C ARG A 116 8.35 14.99 7.91
N ALA A 117 9.24 15.49 8.77
CA ALA A 117 10.59 14.96 8.86
C ALA A 117 10.57 13.54 9.45
N LEU A 118 11.32 12.63 8.83
CA LEU A 118 11.60 11.33 9.39
C LEU A 118 12.66 11.47 10.49
N PRO A 119 12.46 10.90 11.69
CA PRO A 119 13.42 11.04 12.79
C PRO A 119 14.84 10.54 12.46
N GLY A 120 14.98 9.54 11.59
CA GLY A 120 16.27 9.02 11.11
C GLY A 120 16.83 9.73 9.87
N GLY A 121 16.18 10.79 9.39
CA GLY A 121 16.49 11.42 8.10
C GLY A 121 15.79 10.72 6.93
N GLY A 122 15.81 11.39 5.77
CA GLY A 122 15.17 10.90 4.54
C GLY A 122 16.08 10.12 3.60
N ALA A 123 17.41 10.29 3.69
CA ALA A 123 18.34 9.61 2.80
C ALA A 123 18.74 8.24 3.36
N VAL A 124 18.47 7.16 2.62
CA VAL A 124 18.72 5.78 3.02
C VAL A 124 19.55 5.07 1.95
N THR A 125 20.59 4.35 2.34
CA THR A 125 21.29 3.42 1.44
C THR A 125 20.63 2.05 1.49
N ALA A 126 19.93 1.67 0.43
CA ALA A 126 19.32 0.36 0.25
C ALA A 126 20.27 -0.58 -0.48
N LYS A 127 20.49 -1.77 0.07
CA LYS A 127 21.44 -2.75 -0.48
C LYS A 127 20.88 -3.46 -1.71
N ALA A 128 21.74 -3.66 -2.71
CA ALA A 128 21.43 -4.45 -3.89
C ALA A 128 21.06 -5.89 -3.52
N GLY A 129 20.03 -6.44 -4.16
CA GLY A 129 19.63 -7.83 -4.01
C GLY A 129 19.02 -8.21 -2.65
N SER A 130 18.76 -7.25 -1.76
CA SER A 130 18.11 -7.50 -0.47
C SER A 130 16.96 -6.54 -0.20
N VAL A 131 16.21 -6.81 0.86
CA VAL A 131 15.23 -5.86 1.42
C VAL A 131 15.96 -5.00 2.44
N THR A 132 15.74 -3.69 2.38
CA THR A 132 16.17 -2.71 3.38
C THR A 132 14.92 -2.15 4.05
N GLU A 133 14.85 -2.24 5.38
CA GLU A 133 13.74 -1.68 6.16
C GLU A 133 14.12 -0.33 6.79
N VAL A 134 13.21 0.62 6.64
CA VAL A 134 13.31 1.99 7.14
C VAL A 134 12.18 2.19 8.14
N PRO A 135 12.46 2.13 9.45
CA PRO A 135 11.44 2.31 10.47
C PRO A 135 10.84 3.72 10.42
N LEU A 136 9.52 3.83 10.54
CA LEU A 136 8.78 5.08 10.72
C LEU A 136 8.55 5.38 12.21
N ALA A 137 9.44 4.88 13.07
CA ALA A 137 9.38 5.08 14.52
C ALA A 137 9.42 6.58 14.88
N GLY A 138 8.60 6.99 15.85
CA GLY A 138 8.56 8.39 16.32
C GLY A 138 7.79 9.36 15.41
N VAL A 139 7.27 8.89 14.28
CA VAL A 139 6.32 9.66 13.47
C VAL A 139 5.02 9.86 14.27
N PRO A 140 4.46 11.09 14.36
CA PRO A 140 3.20 11.32 15.06
C PRO A 140 2.05 10.54 14.45
N ALA A 141 1.04 10.23 15.27
CA ALA A 141 -0.15 9.54 14.79
C ALA A 141 -0.84 10.30 13.64
N GLY A 142 -1.29 9.57 12.62
CA GLY A 142 -1.93 10.12 11.44
C GLY A 142 -1.81 9.23 10.22
N MET A 143 -2.43 9.66 9.12
CA MET A 143 -2.37 8.97 7.84
C MET A 143 -1.51 9.75 6.85
N TYR A 144 -0.57 9.05 6.23
CA TYR A 144 0.49 9.65 5.45
C TYR A 144 0.60 9.04 4.05
N THR A 145 1.26 9.79 3.17
CA THR A 145 1.85 9.31 1.93
C THR A 145 3.37 9.27 2.09
N VAL A 146 3.97 8.12 1.80
CA VAL A 146 5.42 7.95 1.68
C VAL A 146 5.80 8.09 0.21
N SER A 147 6.71 8.98 -0.12
CA SER A 147 7.31 9.12 -1.45
C SER A 147 8.80 8.81 -1.32
N ALA A 148 9.27 7.85 -2.11
CA ALA A 148 10.66 7.46 -2.17
C ALA A 148 11.18 7.65 -3.59
N SER A 149 12.38 8.17 -3.77
CA SER A 149 13.00 8.36 -5.08
C SER A 149 14.48 8.04 -5.07
N SER A 150 15.01 7.54 -6.18
CA SER A 150 16.42 7.18 -6.35
C SER A 150 16.82 7.28 -7.83
N ASP A 151 18.12 7.28 -8.09
CA ASP A 151 18.67 7.17 -9.45
C ASP A 151 18.73 5.73 -9.96
N VAL A 152 18.45 4.75 -9.09
CA VAL A 152 18.36 3.31 -9.43
C VAL A 152 16.92 2.83 -9.24
N SER A 153 16.46 1.92 -10.09
CA SER A 153 15.13 1.33 -9.94
C SER A 153 15.04 0.42 -8.70
N PHE A 154 14.02 0.64 -7.88
CA PHE A 154 13.71 -0.15 -6.70
C PHE A 154 12.20 -0.39 -6.60
N ALA A 155 11.78 -1.37 -5.80
CA ALA A 155 10.39 -1.60 -5.43
C ALA A 155 10.20 -1.27 -3.95
N ALA A 156 8.99 -0.88 -3.54
CA ALA A 156 8.73 -0.53 -2.14
C ALA A 156 7.30 -0.85 -1.68
N SER A 157 7.17 -1.04 -0.37
CA SER A 157 5.89 -1.22 0.33
C SER A 157 6.04 -0.73 1.78
N SER A 158 4.97 -0.20 2.38
CA SER A 158 4.99 0.24 3.78
C SER A 158 4.11 -0.67 4.62
N ARG A 159 4.66 -1.18 5.73
CA ARG A 159 3.89 -1.89 6.76
C ARG A 159 3.14 -0.86 7.60
N VAL A 160 1.85 -1.11 7.80
CA VAL A 160 1.00 -0.42 8.77
C VAL A 160 0.54 -1.43 9.81
N THR A 161 0.34 -0.98 11.05
CA THR A 161 -0.05 -1.83 12.17
C THR A 161 -1.14 -1.18 12.98
N ARG A 162 -1.99 -1.99 13.59
CA ARG A 162 -3.08 -1.49 14.42
C ARG A 162 -3.30 -2.40 15.62
N GLY A 163 -3.33 -1.78 16.80
CA GLY A 163 -3.34 -2.45 18.09
C GLY A 163 -2.11 -2.05 18.91
N LEU A 164 -2.33 -1.63 20.16
CA LEU A 164 -1.31 -0.98 20.99
C LEU A 164 -1.07 -1.67 22.34
N LYS A 165 -1.67 -2.84 22.54
CA LYS A 165 -1.60 -3.63 23.77
C LYS A 165 -1.14 -5.04 23.43
N ALA A 166 -0.31 -5.62 24.27
CA ALA A 166 0.27 -6.94 23.97
C ALA A 166 -0.68 -8.09 24.31
N GLU A 167 -1.62 -7.81 25.20
CA GLU A 167 -2.61 -8.73 25.73
C GLU A 167 -3.83 -8.84 24.80
N ASP A 168 -3.98 -7.86 23.89
CA ASP A 168 -5.02 -7.80 22.87
C ASP A 168 -4.45 -8.21 21.50
N PRO A 169 -5.30 -8.59 20.53
CA PRO A 169 -4.83 -8.79 19.17
C PRO A 169 -4.19 -7.52 18.60
N VAL A 170 -3.20 -7.71 17.73
CA VAL A 170 -2.54 -6.62 16.98
C VAL A 170 -2.52 -7.07 15.54
N ASP A 171 -3.08 -6.28 14.64
CA ASP A 171 -3.13 -6.58 13.21
C ASP A 171 -2.11 -5.75 12.44
N PHE A 172 -1.87 -6.14 11.20
CA PHE A 172 -1.00 -5.43 10.28
C PHE A 172 -1.51 -5.53 8.85
N ALA A 173 -1.13 -4.56 8.03
CA ALA A 173 -1.38 -4.57 6.61
C ALA A 173 -0.17 -4.01 5.85
N TRP A 174 -0.18 -4.19 4.54
CA TRP A 174 0.81 -3.63 3.64
C TRP A 174 0.17 -2.59 2.72
N SER A 175 0.74 -1.38 2.70
CA SER A 175 0.50 -0.36 1.69
C SER A 175 1.58 -0.48 0.61
N PRO A 176 1.32 -1.21 -0.48
CA PRO A 176 2.29 -1.33 -1.57
C PRO A 176 2.37 -0.02 -2.35
N ALA A 177 3.44 0.15 -3.13
CA ALA A 177 3.55 1.29 -4.04
C ALA A 177 2.34 1.35 -4.98
N ALA A 178 1.71 2.51 -5.05
CA ALA A 178 0.52 2.78 -5.82
C ALA A 178 0.87 3.22 -7.24
N VAL A 179 -0.03 2.93 -8.16
CA VAL A 179 0.03 3.42 -9.54
C VAL A 179 -0.40 4.89 -9.59
N ARG A 180 0.10 5.62 -10.59
CA ARG A 180 -0.31 7.01 -10.81
C ARG A 180 -1.77 7.03 -11.28
N LEU A 181 -2.60 7.83 -10.63
CA LEU A 181 -3.98 8.06 -11.05
C LEU A 181 -4.01 8.89 -12.35
N GLY A 182 -4.82 8.42 -13.30
CA GLY A 182 -5.10 9.03 -14.59
C GLY A 182 -6.58 9.28 -14.79
N SER A 183 -7.10 9.00 -15.98
CA SER A 183 -8.45 9.40 -16.39
C SER A 183 -9.59 8.59 -15.78
N GLN A 184 -9.37 7.31 -15.47
CA GLN A 184 -10.41 6.46 -14.88
C GLN A 184 -9.82 5.22 -14.22
N HIS A 185 -10.13 5.05 -12.95
CA HIS A 185 -9.81 3.89 -12.13
C HIS A 185 -11.06 3.42 -11.40
N VAL A 186 -11.12 2.15 -11.04
CA VAL A 186 -12.22 1.59 -10.24
C VAL A 186 -11.64 0.91 -9.01
N MET A 187 -12.31 1.09 -7.89
CA MET A 187 -11.97 0.40 -6.65
C MET A 187 -13.23 -0.08 -5.96
N ALA A 188 -13.24 -1.34 -5.54
CA ALA A 188 -14.29 -1.89 -4.70
C ALA A 188 -14.13 -1.39 -3.26
N VAL A 189 -15.25 -1.13 -2.60
CA VAL A 189 -15.31 -0.70 -1.21
C VAL A 189 -16.04 -1.76 -0.41
N PRO A 190 -15.36 -2.49 0.48
CA PRO A 190 -16.02 -3.38 1.42
C PRO A 190 -16.99 -2.63 2.34
N GLN A 191 -18.07 -3.29 2.73
CA GLN A 191 -19.05 -2.73 3.64
C GLN A 191 -18.65 -2.91 5.11
N GLY A 192 -19.02 -1.94 5.94
CA GLY A 192 -18.74 -1.94 7.37
C GLY A 192 -17.34 -1.43 7.72
N GLY A 193 -17.08 -1.32 9.02
CA GLY A 193 -15.82 -0.79 9.55
C GLY A 193 -15.61 0.70 9.27
N THR A 194 -14.42 1.18 9.59
CA THR A 194 -13.94 2.50 9.20
C THR A 194 -13.30 2.39 7.82
N ARG A 195 -13.53 3.41 6.98
CA ARG A 195 -13.11 3.39 5.58
C ARG A 195 -12.69 4.80 5.18
N PHE A 196 -11.48 4.92 4.67
CA PHE A 196 -10.93 6.20 4.25
C PHE A 196 -10.26 6.08 2.90
N LEU A 197 -10.62 6.95 1.95
CA LEU A 197 -9.80 7.20 0.79
C LEU A 197 -8.62 8.06 1.22
N SER A 198 -7.40 7.63 0.92
CA SER A 198 -6.17 8.38 1.14
C SER A 198 -5.58 8.72 -0.23
N PHE A 199 -5.41 10.02 -0.50
CA PHE A 199 -4.81 10.51 -1.74
C PHE A 199 -3.54 11.31 -1.44
N GLY A 200 -2.46 11.00 -2.13
CA GLY A 200 -1.17 11.66 -1.99
C GLY A 200 -0.73 12.35 -3.28
N VAL A 201 -0.22 13.57 -3.16
CA VAL A 201 0.39 14.32 -4.27
C VAL A 201 1.80 14.72 -3.84
N PRO A 202 2.87 14.05 -4.32
CA PRO A 202 4.23 14.34 -3.91
C PRO A 202 4.72 15.75 -4.29
N THR A 203 4.29 16.27 -5.44
CA THR A 203 4.77 17.55 -6.01
C THR A 203 3.65 18.29 -6.73
N GLY A 204 3.78 19.62 -6.84
CA GLY A 204 2.87 20.45 -7.64
C GLY A 204 1.46 20.57 -7.05
N ARG A 205 0.41 20.26 -7.82
CA ARG A 205 -1.00 20.25 -7.41
C ARG A 205 -1.82 19.31 -8.30
N ALA A 206 -2.73 18.56 -7.71
CA ALA A 206 -3.68 17.74 -8.45
C ALA A 206 -5.10 17.86 -7.88
N THR A 207 -6.08 17.70 -8.77
CA THR A 207 -7.49 17.53 -8.39
C THR A 207 -7.86 16.07 -8.58
N VAL A 208 -8.34 15.42 -7.52
CA VAL A 208 -8.86 14.05 -7.58
C VAL A 208 -10.38 14.10 -7.57
N SER A 209 -11.00 13.49 -8.58
CA SER A 209 -12.43 13.23 -8.63
C SER A 209 -12.70 11.81 -8.18
N TYR A 210 -13.66 11.64 -7.27
CA TYR A 210 -14.07 10.33 -6.75
C TYR A 210 -15.60 10.25 -6.76
N THR A 211 -16.11 9.30 -7.53
CA THR A 211 -17.53 9.16 -7.82
C THR A 211 -18.06 7.87 -7.19
N PRO A 212 -18.97 7.93 -6.20
CA PRO A 212 -19.50 6.74 -5.56
C PRO A 212 -20.27 5.86 -6.54
N VAL A 213 -20.06 4.55 -6.40
CA VAL A 213 -20.88 3.51 -7.01
C VAL A 213 -21.55 2.73 -5.89
N THR A 214 -22.87 2.62 -5.96
CA THR A 214 -23.67 1.95 -4.92
C THR A 214 -24.02 0.52 -5.25
N SER A 215 -24.51 -0.22 -4.25
CA SER A 215 -24.89 -1.63 -4.34
C SER A 215 -26.01 -1.92 -5.35
N ASP A 216 -26.78 -0.92 -5.76
CA ASP A 216 -27.79 -1.02 -6.83
C ASP A 216 -27.21 -0.73 -8.23
N GLY A 217 -25.89 -0.57 -8.34
CA GLY A 217 -25.17 -0.35 -9.60
C GLY A 217 -25.21 1.09 -10.12
N LYS A 218 -25.76 2.04 -9.36
CA LYS A 218 -25.83 3.45 -9.78
C LYS A 218 -24.52 4.18 -9.54
N VAL A 219 -24.18 5.06 -10.48
CA VAL A 219 -23.07 6.01 -10.38
C VAL A 219 -23.65 7.35 -9.90
N HIS A 220 -23.14 7.85 -8.79
CA HIS A 220 -23.64 9.08 -8.15
C HIS A 220 -22.91 10.32 -8.67
N LYS A 221 -23.21 11.48 -8.08
CA LYS A 221 -22.51 12.72 -8.38
C LYS A 221 -21.04 12.61 -7.97
N ALA A 222 -20.15 13.02 -8.88
CA ALA A 222 -18.72 13.12 -8.60
C ALA A 222 -18.46 14.14 -7.48
N GLN A 223 -17.60 13.75 -6.54
CA GLN A 223 -16.99 14.65 -5.57
C GLN A 223 -15.55 14.92 -5.98
N THR A 224 -15.01 16.06 -5.57
CA THR A 224 -13.63 16.47 -5.92
C THR A 224 -12.88 16.94 -4.69
N VAL A 225 -11.58 16.71 -4.70
CA VAL A 225 -10.64 17.25 -3.72
C VAL A 225 -9.44 17.84 -4.44
N ASP A 226 -9.10 19.09 -4.11
CA ASP A 226 -7.87 19.73 -4.57
C ASP A 226 -6.76 19.47 -3.55
N ILE A 227 -5.64 18.93 -4.01
CA ILE A 227 -4.55 18.48 -3.16
C ILE A 227 -3.27 19.22 -3.57
N ALA A 228 -2.65 19.90 -2.61
CA ALA A 228 -1.36 20.53 -2.82
C ALA A 228 -0.23 19.48 -2.80
N GLY A 229 0.81 19.74 -3.58
CA GLY A 229 2.04 18.96 -3.56
C GLY A 229 2.66 18.91 -2.17
N GLY A 230 3.20 17.75 -1.81
CA GLY A 230 3.76 17.47 -0.49
C GLY A 230 2.70 17.28 0.60
N THR A 231 1.45 16.96 0.25
CA THR A 231 0.37 16.73 1.22
C THR A 231 -0.39 15.41 0.97
N THR A 232 -1.20 15.01 1.95
CA THR A 232 -2.11 13.85 1.87
C THR A 232 -3.53 14.27 2.23
N ALA A 233 -4.49 14.02 1.35
CA ALA A 233 -5.90 14.18 1.63
C ALA A 233 -6.52 12.87 2.13
N VAL A 234 -7.36 12.97 3.15
CA VAL A 234 -8.05 11.84 3.77
C VAL A 234 -9.55 12.11 3.74
N ILE A 235 -10.30 11.20 3.14
CA ILE A 235 -11.74 11.35 2.94
C ILE A 235 -12.44 10.14 3.53
N GLY A 236 -13.36 10.36 4.48
CA GLY A 236 -14.21 9.31 5.02
C GLY A 236 -15.19 8.80 3.97
N VAL A 237 -15.29 7.47 3.85
CA VAL A 237 -16.27 6.83 2.97
C VAL A 237 -17.57 6.62 3.73
N PRO A 238 -18.68 7.25 3.30
CA PRO A 238 -19.96 7.09 3.95
C PRO A 238 -20.51 5.68 3.73
N ASP A 239 -21.37 5.21 4.65
CA ASP A 239 -22.04 3.91 4.48
C ASP A 239 -22.94 3.88 3.26
N LYS A 240 -23.58 5.02 2.95
CA LYS A 240 -24.57 5.15 1.90
C LYS A 240 -24.39 6.42 1.09
N SER A 241 -24.79 6.36 -0.18
CA SER A 241 -24.98 7.49 -1.09
C SER A 241 -26.40 7.40 -1.65
N ASP A 242 -27.18 8.48 -1.50
CA ASP A 242 -28.61 8.55 -1.89
C ASP A 242 -29.45 7.31 -1.49
N GLY A 243 -29.21 6.80 -0.27
CA GLY A 243 -30.00 5.71 0.33
C GLY A 243 -29.50 4.29 0.06
N ALA A 244 -28.60 4.08 -0.91
CA ALA A 244 -27.98 2.78 -1.20
C ALA A 244 -26.55 2.69 -0.65
N ALA A 245 -26.08 1.49 -0.32
CA ALA A 245 -24.76 1.30 0.29
C ALA A 245 -23.65 1.59 -0.72
N VAL A 246 -22.57 2.27 -0.32
CA VAL A 246 -21.40 2.47 -1.18
C VAL A 246 -20.68 1.13 -1.35
N SER A 247 -20.49 0.72 -2.60
CA SER A 247 -19.84 -0.54 -2.99
C SER A 247 -18.55 -0.33 -3.79
N GLY A 248 -18.30 0.89 -4.27
CA GLY A 248 -17.09 1.22 -4.99
C GLY A 248 -16.95 2.71 -5.28
N TYR A 249 -15.83 3.07 -5.89
CA TYR A 249 -15.59 4.40 -6.46
C TYR A 249 -15.03 4.29 -7.87
N ILE A 250 -15.45 5.21 -8.73
CA ILE A 250 -14.72 5.58 -9.93
C ILE A 250 -13.84 6.77 -9.57
N VAL A 251 -12.53 6.66 -9.78
CA VAL A 251 -11.54 7.67 -9.40
C VAL A 251 -10.82 8.18 -10.64
N SER A 252 -10.60 9.48 -10.72
CA SER A 252 -9.75 10.10 -11.73
C SER A 252 -8.96 11.26 -11.13
N ALA A 253 -7.85 11.62 -11.78
CA ALA A 253 -7.01 12.73 -11.35
C ALA A 253 -6.60 13.60 -12.55
N ALA A 254 -6.46 14.90 -12.29
CA ALA A 254 -5.96 15.89 -13.23
C ALA A 254 -4.91 16.80 -12.56
N GLY A 255 -3.97 17.32 -13.35
CA GLY A 255 -2.82 18.08 -12.86
C GLY A 255 -1.59 17.20 -12.68
N ASP A 256 -0.85 17.43 -11.59
CA ASP A 256 0.36 16.67 -11.25
C ASP A 256 0.06 15.23 -10.83
N ALA A 257 1.11 14.44 -10.58
CA ALA A 257 0.97 13.03 -10.21
C ALA A 257 0.27 12.86 -8.86
N ALA A 258 -0.90 12.22 -8.89
CA ALA A 258 -1.66 11.82 -7.72
C ALA A 258 -1.69 10.29 -7.60
N TYR A 259 -1.76 9.81 -6.37
CA TYR A 259 -1.75 8.40 -6.00
C TYR A 259 -2.83 8.18 -4.94
N GLY A 260 -3.35 6.96 -4.81
CA GLY A 260 -4.33 6.70 -3.75
C GLY A 260 -4.55 5.24 -3.40
N ALA A 261 -5.18 5.07 -2.24
CA ALA A 261 -5.56 3.79 -1.65
C ALA A 261 -6.85 3.95 -0.82
N LEU A 262 -7.50 2.83 -0.53
CA LEU A 262 -8.54 2.73 0.49
C LEU A 262 -7.96 2.08 1.74
N VAL A 263 -8.00 2.80 2.85
CA VAL A 263 -7.65 2.26 4.16
C VAL A 263 -8.92 1.80 4.85
N LEU A 264 -8.92 0.54 5.23
CA LEU A 264 -9.98 -0.12 5.98
C LEU A 264 -9.49 -0.33 7.41
N GLY A 265 -10.39 -0.10 8.36
CA GLY A 265 -10.19 -0.47 9.74
C GLY A 265 -11.48 -1.01 10.34
N GLN A 266 -11.38 -1.52 11.55
CA GLN A 266 -12.52 -2.08 12.25
C GLN A 266 -12.74 -1.34 13.56
N GLY A 267 -13.48 -0.22 13.57
CA GLY A 267 -13.94 0.47 14.79
C GLY A 267 -12.99 0.39 16.00
N ASP A 268 -13.44 -0.30 17.05
CA ASP A 268 -12.70 -0.51 18.31
C ASP A 268 -11.78 -1.75 18.31
N GLN A 269 -11.67 -2.43 17.18
CA GLN A 269 -10.86 -3.64 16.99
C GLN A 269 -9.55 -3.30 16.26
N PRO A 270 -8.51 -4.12 16.45
CA PRO A 270 -7.20 -3.86 15.87
C PRO A 270 -7.13 -4.07 14.35
N GLY A 271 -8.22 -4.40 13.67
CA GLY A 271 -8.22 -4.73 12.24
C GLY A 271 -7.78 -3.57 11.34
N VAL A 272 -6.89 -3.86 10.37
CA VAL A 272 -6.43 -2.90 9.36
C VAL A 272 -6.23 -3.58 7.99
N SER A 273 -6.54 -2.89 6.90
CA SER A 273 -6.17 -3.30 5.54
C SER A 273 -5.97 -2.08 4.65
N VAL A 274 -5.08 -2.17 3.67
CA VAL A 274 -4.85 -1.12 2.67
C VAL A 274 -5.06 -1.69 1.28
N LEU A 275 -6.13 -1.26 0.61
CA LEU A 275 -6.46 -1.69 -0.74
C LEU A 275 -5.94 -0.67 -1.76
N THR A 276 -5.26 -1.17 -2.79
CA THR A 276 -4.76 -0.34 -3.88
C THR A 276 -5.86 0.03 -4.87
N ILE A 277 -5.80 1.26 -5.37
CA ILE A 277 -6.53 1.62 -6.59
C ILE A 277 -5.81 0.94 -7.76
N GLN A 278 -6.52 0.06 -8.46
CA GLN A 278 -5.97 -0.70 -9.57
C GLN A 278 -5.61 0.21 -10.75
N ASP A 279 -4.70 -0.26 -11.60
CA ASP A 279 -4.46 0.40 -12.89
C ASP A 279 -5.77 0.61 -13.64
N GLY A 280 -5.87 1.76 -14.31
CA GLY A 280 -6.99 2.02 -15.20
C GLY A 280 -7.04 0.94 -16.28
N ALA A 281 -8.24 0.55 -16.72
CA ALA A 281 -8.36 -0.40 -17.81
C ALA A 281 -7.58 0.13 -19.02
N ALA A 282 -6.49 -0.56 -19.38
CA ALA A 282 -5.81 -0.30 -20.63
C ALA A 282 -6.84 -0.53 -21.73
N GLY A 283 -7.23 0.53 -22.45
CA GLY A 283 -8.04 0.37 -23.65
C GLY A 283 -7.34 -0.64 -24.56
N HIS A 284 -8.07 -1.65 -25.04
CA HIS A 284 -7.61 -2.76 -25.88
C HIS A 284 -6.08 -2.91 -26.00
N GLU A 285 -5.47 -3.70 -25.11
CA GLU A 285 -4.09 -4.16 -25.31
C GLU A 285 -4.00 -4.88 -26.66
N LYS A 286 -3.33 -4.23 -27.63
CA LYS A 286 -3.01 -4.87 -28.91
C LYS A 286 -1.81 -5.76 -28.67
N VAL A 287 -2.03 -7.08 -28.62
CA VAL A 287 -0.95 -8.06 -28.69
C VAL A 287 -0.33 -7.95 -30.09
N GLN A 288 0.93 -7.53 -30.16
CA GLN A 288 1.70 -7.64 -31.41
C GLN A 288 1.96 -9.12 -31.68
N VAL A 289 1.31 -9.67 -32.70
CA VAL A 289 1.62 -11.00 -33.23
C VAL A 289 2.56 -10.82 -34.40
N THR A 290 3.83 -11.19 -34.22
CA THR A 290 4.79 -11.29 -35.32
C THR A 290 4.70 -12.70 -35.90
N LEU A 291 4.11 -12.84 -37.09
CA LEU A 291 4.18 -14.08 -37.87
C LEU A 291 5.49 -14.05 -38.68
N GLY A 292 6.41 -14.97 -38.38
CA GLY A 292 7.57 -15.23 -39.23
C GLY A 292 7.18 -16.14 -40.40
N TYR A 293 7.69 -15.83 -41.59
CA TYR A 293 7.62 -16.69 -42.78
C TYR A 293 8.78 -17.67 -42.81
#